data_AF-T1DTT2-F1
#
_entry.id   AF-T1DTT2-F1
#
_cell.length_a   1.000
_cell.length_b   1.000
_cell.length_c   1.000
_cell.angle_alpha   90.00
_cell.angle_beta   90.00
_cell.angle_gamma   90.00
#
_symmetry.space_group_name_H-M   'P 1'
#
loop_
_entity.id
_entity.type
_entity.pdbx_description
1 polymer ?
#
loop_
_entity_poly.entity_id
_entity_poly.type
_entity_poly.pdbx_seq_one_letter_code
_entity_poly.pdbx_strand_id
1 'polypeptide(L)'
;MDDAADAAKALDKAMVPKLEMPVKNIESIPEIKEFSKWFDDLPLEDFERIWKDEGLRSKIESRIRYSGGLHEWLMCSRANIFKKWGVSMDDIKKLRTKVDDVIFKNPPGIHGGPGSTRAHNEILDLIDSSNSYVEFKEKLISWSEKRLEGGSKKLPSGFSSKNI
;
A
#
# COMPACT_ATOMS: atom_id res chain seq x y z
N MET A 1 31.43 30.68 -35.80
CA MET A 1 31.62 29.22 -35.89
C MET A 1 33.02 29.01 -35.35
N ASP A 2 33.25 28.67 -34.09
CA ASP A 2 32.47 27.87 -33.16
C ASP A 2 32.82 28.23 -31.70
N ASP A 3 31.92 28.91 -30.99
CA ASP A 3 32.05 29.13 -29.53
C ASP A 3 30.81 28.64 -28.77
N ALA A 4 30.02 27.74 -29.40
CA ALA A 4 28.85 27.11 -28.77
C ALA A 4 29.19 25.78 -28.07
N ALA A 5 30.41 25.27 -28.22
CA ALA A 5 30.81 23.98 -27.66
C ALA A 5 31.29 24.04 -26.20
N ASP A 6 31.75 25.21 -25.72
CA ASP A 6 32.26 25.36 -24.35
C ASP A 6 31.22 25.81 -23.32
N ALA A 7 30.03 26.23 -23.74
CA ALA A 7 28.91 26.49 -22.83
C ALA A 7 28.22 25.19 -22.34
N ALA A 8 28.30 24.10 -23.13
CA ALA A 8 27.69 22.82 -22.78
C ALA A 8 28.48 22.04 -21.69
N LYS A 9 29.76 22.38 -21.47
CA LYS A 9 30.59 21.75 -20.43
C LYS A 9 30.54 22.46 -19.07
N ALA A 10 29.89 23.61 -18.97
CA ALA A 10 29.81 24.40 -17.74
C ALA A 10 28.46 24.30 -16.99
N LEU A 11 27.46 23.61 -17.56
CA LEU A 11 26.14 23.43 -16.97
C LEU A 11 25.94 22.09 -16.24
N ASP A 12 26.97 21.24 -16.18
CA ASP A 12 26.94 19.96 -15.48
C ASP A 12 27.42 20.07 -14.00
N LYS A 13 27.62 21.30 -13.51
CA LYS A 13 28.24 21.54 -12.19
C LYS A 13 27.47 22.47 -11.24
N ALA A 14 26.19 22.73 -11.48
CA ALA A 14 25.39 23.55 -10.58
C ALA A 14 24.03 22.91 -10.22
N MET A 15 23.97 22.44 -8.98
CA MET A 15 22.80 22.40 -8.09
C MET A 15 21.69 21.39 -8.42
N VAL A 16 21.87 20.16 -7.90
CA VAL A 16 21.02 19.72 -6.80
C VAL A 16 21.93 19.04 -5.78
N PRO A 17 22.02 19.49 -4.51
CA PRO A 17 22.57 18.63 -3.49
C PRO A 17 21.61 17.45 -3.39
N LYS A 18 22.00 16.30 -3.95
CA LYS A 18 21.40 15.03 -3.58
C LYS A 18 21.62 14.96 -2.08
N LEU A 19 20.54 15.12 -1.32
CA LEU A 19 20.54 14.86 0.12
C LEU A 19 20.85 13.37 0.24
N GLU A 20 22.13 13.02 0.16
CA GLU A 20 22.63 11.70 0.53
C GLU A 20 22.47 11.64 2.04
N MET A 21 21.24 11.32 2.46
CA MET A 21 21.04 10.75 3.78
C MET A 21 22.03 9.59 3.88
N PRO A 22 22.81 9.49 4.96
CA PRO A 22 23.74 8.39 5.13
C PRO A 22 22.92 7.10 5.04
N VAL A 23 23.14 6.34 3.97
CA VAL A 23 22.50 5.05 3.69
C VAL A 23 22.99 4.05 4.73
N LYS A 24 22.47 4.17 5.96
CA LYS A 24 22.57 3.11 6.95
C LYS A 24 21.55 2.05 6.57
N ASN A 25 22.03 1.08 5.78
CA ASN A 25 21.42 -0.22 5.56
C ASN A 25 19.92 -0.17 5.16
N ILE A 26 19.63 0.49 4.03
CA ILE A 26 18.27 0.50 3.41
C ILE A 26 17.70 -0.92 3.25
N GLU A 27 18.56 -1.95 3.16
CA GLU A 27 18.18 -3.35 3.03
C GLU A 27 17.72 -4.02 4.34
N SER A 28 17.84 -3.33 5.48
CA SER A 28 17.37 -3.84 6.77
C SER A 28 15.92 -3.41 7.03
N ILE A 29 14.96 -4.29 6.74
CA ILE A 29 13.57 -4.12 7.14
C ILE A 29 13.50 -4.20 8.68
N PRO A 30 13.01 -3.16 9.36
CA PRO A 30 13.01 -3.13 10.82
C PRO A 30 12.00 -4.08 11.45
N GLU A 31 12.14 -4.24 12.76
CA GLU A 31 11.17 -4.97 13.57
C GLU A 31 9.84 -4.22 13.73
N ILE A 32 8.82 -4.95 14.19
CA ILE A 32 7.43 -4.52 14.26
C ILE A 32 7.23 -3.12 14.88
N LYS A 33 7.96 -2.82 15.95
CA LYS A 33 7.82 -1.57 16.71
C LYS A 33 8.17 -0.33 15.89
N GLU A 34 9.23 -0.42 15.09
CA GLU A 34 9.75 0.71 14.31
C GLU A 34 9.23 0.72 12.87
N PHE A 35 8.52 -0.34 12.46
CA PHE A 35 8.12 -0.57 11.08
C PHE A 35 7.18 0.50 10.52
N SER A 36 6.21 1.00 11.30
CA SER A 36 5.29 2.04 10.80
C SER A 36 6.05 3.32 10.47
N LYS A 37 6.88 3.81 11.39
CA LYS A 37 7.73 4.99 11.18
C LYS A 37 8.67 4.81 10.00
N TRP A 38 9.34 3.66 9.91
CA TRP A 38 10.21 3.35 8.78
C TRP A 38 9.47 3.38 7.44
N PHE A 39 8.29 2.76 7.37
CA PHE A 39 7.50 2.76 6.14
C PHE A 39 7.11 4.18 5.75
N ASP A 40 6.65 4.99 6.70
CA ASP A 40 6.17 6.35 6.44
C ASP A 40 7.30 7.30 6.05
N ASP A 41 8.45 7.23 6.73
CA ASP A 41 9.61 8.10 6.50
C ASP A 41 10.42 7.71 5.24
N LEU A 42 10.36 6.45 4.79
CA LEU A 42 11.16 5.99 3.65
C LEU A 42 10.70 6.67 2.34
N PRO A 43 11.60 7.29 1.56
CA PRO A 43 11.25 7.84 0.25
C PRO A 43 10.66 6.79 -0.69
N LEU A 44 9.71 7.19 -1.55
CA LEU A 44 9.04 6.28 -2.48
C LEU A 44 10.03 5.53 -3.38
N GLU A 45 11.04 6.22 -3.93
CA GLU A 45 12.05 5.62 -4.80
C GLU A 45 12.86 4.52 -4.10
N ASP A 46 13.18 4.72 -2.83
CA ASP A 46 13.90 3.73 -2.03
C ASP A 46 12.98 2.55 -1.68
N PHE A 47 11.72 2.81 -1.34
CA PHE A 47 10.73 1.76 -1.12
C PHE A 47 10.55 0.91 -2.39
N GLU A 48 10.42 1.52 -3.57
CA GLU A 48 10.28 0.80 -4.84
C GLU A 48 11.51 -0.04 -5.19
N ARG A 49 12.71 0.42 -4.83
CA ARG A 49 13.95 -0.36 -4.98
C ARG A 49 13.93 -1.60 -4.09
N ILE A 50 13.56 -1.45 -2.81
CA ILE A 50 13.43 -2.56 -1.86
C ILE A 50 12.33 -3.54 -2.29
N TRP A 51 11.19 -3.02 -2.76
CA TRP A 51 10.01 -3.81 -3.12
C TRP A 51 10.24 -4.78 -4.29
N LYS A 52 11.24 -4.51 -5.14
CA LYS A 52 11.65 -5.39 -6.25
C LYS A 52 12.37 -6.66 -5.76
N ASP A 53 12.96 -6.64 -4.57
CA ASP A 53 13.56 -7.83 -3.96
C ASP A 53 12.47 -8.67 -3.27
N GLU A 54 12.31 -9.92 -3.68
CA GLU A 54 11.24 -10.78 -3.18
C GLU A 54 11.38 -11.14 -1.70
N GLY A 55 12.62 -11.27 -1.21
CA GLY A 55 12.92 -11.57 0.19
C GLY A 55 12.59 -10.41 1.10
N LEU A 56 12.95 -9.19 0.69
CA LEU A 56 12.59 -7.97 1.41
C LEU A 56 11.09 -7.67 1.33
N ARG A 57 10.47 -7.84 0.15
CA ARG A 57 9.01 -7.74 -0.03
C ARG A 57 8.27 -8.67 0.92
N SER A 58 8.66 -9.94 0.98
CA SER A 58 8.05 -10.92 1.90
C SER A 58 8.14 -10.49 3.37
N LYS A 59 9.28 -9.92 3.79
CA LYS A 59 9.45 -9.35 5.13
C LYS A 59 8.50 -8.17 5.36
N ILE A 60 8.42 -7.21 4.43
CA ILE A 60 7.52 -6.05 4.53
C ILE A 60 6.06 -6.54 4.67
N GLU A 61 5.62 -7.44 3.82
CA GLU A 61 4.27 -8.00 3.90
C GLU A 61 4.01 -8.68 5.24
N SER A 62 4.98 -9.44 5.76
CA SER A 62 4.88 -10.05 7.10
C SER A 62 4.71 -9.00 8.21
N ARG A 63 5.42 -7.87 8.13
CA ARG A 63 5.30 -6.76 9.10
C ARG A 63 3.96 -6.04 9.00
N ILE A 64 3.37 -5.95 7.81
CA ILE A 64 2.02 -5.41 7.58
C ILE A 64 0.96 -6.34 8.18
N ARG A 65 1.05 -7.64 7.90
CA ARG A 65 0.10 -8.67 8.38
C ARG A 65 0.11 -8.86 9.89
N TYR A 66 1.10 -8.32 10.60
CA TYR A 66 1.19 -8.45 12.05
C TYR A 66 0.21 -7.50 12.79
N SER A 67 -0.44 -7.93 13.87
CA SER A 67 -0.66 -9.34 14.25
C SER A 67 -1.67 -9.99 13.30
N GLY A 68 -1.53 -11.28 13.04
CA GLY A 68 -2.46 -12.01 12.16
C GLY A 68 -3.89 -12.08 12.70
N GLY A 69 -4.79 -12.75 11.94
CA GLY A 69 -6.21 -12.88 12.29
C GLY A 69 -7.07 -11.68 11.84
N LEU A 70 -6.50 -10.79 11.03
CA LEU A 70 -7.18 -9.65 10.45
C LEU A 70 -7.08 -9.71 8.92
N HIS A 71 -8.17 -9.44 8.22
CA HIS A 71 -8.21 -9.27 6.77
C HIS A 71 -7.77 -7.85 6.41
N GLU A 72 -6.77 -7.75 5.53
CA GLU A 72 -6.27 -6.50 4.97
C GLU A 72 -7.09 -6.04 3.75
N TRP A 73 -7.86 -4.96 3.91
CA TRP A 73 -8.50 -4.29 2.76
C TRP A 73 -7.48 -3.53 1.91
N LEU A 74 -6.48 -2.94 2.57
CA LEU A 74 -5.25 -2.41 1.96
C LEU A 74 -4.25 -3.56 1.84
N MET A 75 -4.44 -4.40 0.82
CA MET A 75 -3.74 -5.69 0.69
C MET A 75 -2.21 -5.53 0.68
N CYS A 76 -1.53 -6.26 1.58
CA CYS A 76 -0.08 -6.18 1.74
C CYS A 76 0.71 -6.39 0.43
N SER A 77 0.22 -7.22 -0.49
CA SER A 77 0.84 -7.48 -1.81
C SER A 77 0.82 -6.28 -2.77
N ARG A 78 0.23 -5.16 -2.37
CA ARG A 78 0.21 -3.87 -3.07
C ARG A 78 0.70 -2.72 -2.20
N ALA A 79 1.51 -2.98 -1.18
CA ALA A 79 2.03 -1.94 -0.29
C ALA A 79 2.78 -0.80 -1.04
N ASN A 80 3.43 -1.11 -2.16
CA ASN A 80 4.05 -0.11 -3.03
C ASN A 80 3.05 0.88 -3.64
N ILE A 81 1.85 0.41 -4.00
CA ILE A 81 0.77 1.28 -4.53
C ILE A 81 0.26 2.21 -3.43
N PHE A 82 0.04 1.68 -2.22
CA PHE A 82 -0.39 2.51 -1.08
C PHE A 82 0.68 3.51 -0.64
N LYS A 83 1.96 3.13 -0.69
CA LYS A 83 3.08 4.05 -0.49
C LYS A 83 3.07 5.17 -1.52
N LYS A 84 2.85 4.83 -2.80
CA LYS A 84 2.73 5.80 -3.90
C LYS A 84 1.55 6.75 -3.72
N TRP A 85 0.44 6.28 -3.16
CA TRP A 85 -0.72 7.13 -2.82
C TRP A 85 -0.56 7.89 -1.49
N GLY A 86 0.55 7.72 -0.78
CA GLY A 86 0.81 8.41 0.49
C GLY A 86 -0.03 7.90 1.66
N VAL A 87 -0.54 6.67 1.60
CA VAL A 87 -1.28 6.07 2.73
C VAL A 87 -0.30 5.69 3.84
N SER A 88 -0.59 6.13 5.07
CA SER A 88 0.26 5.80 6.22
C SER A 88 0.21 4.31 6.57
N MET A 89 1.29 3.77 7.11
CA MET A 89 1.29 2.39 7.61
C MET A 89 0.29 2.19 8.74
N ASP A 90 0.07 3.23 9.53
CA ASP A 90 -0.93 3.25 10.59
C ASP A 90 -2.35 3.08 10.04
N ASP A 91 -2.69 3.75 8.93
CA ASP A 91 -3.97 3.56 8.24
C ASP A 91 -4.07 2.16 7.64
N ILE A 92 -3.01 1.66 6.99
CA ILE A 92 -2.96 0.28 6.47
C ILE A 92 -3.29 -0.74 7.57
N LYS A 93 -2.73 -0.56 8.77
CA LYS A 93 -2.96 -1.47 9.91
C LYS A 93 -4.30 -1.27 10.60
N LYS A 94 -4.83 -0.05 10.69
CA LYS A 94 -6.13 0.25 11.34
C LYS A 94 -7.31 -0.14 10.46
N LEU A 95 -7.13 -0.11 9.14
CA LEU A 95 -8.15 -0.43 8.16
C LEU A 95 -8.16 -1.92 7.82
N ARG A 96 -8.25 -2.74 8.86
CA ARG A 96 -8.39 -4.20 8.78
C ARG A 96 -9.62 -4.64 9.57
N THR A 97 -10.20 -5.78 9.20
CA THR A 97 -11.35 -6.38 9.88
C THR A 97 -10.96 -7.75 10.41
N LYS A 98 -11.51 -8.20 11.55
CA LYS A 98 -11.28 -9.59 11.99
C LYS A 98 -11.74 -10.56 10.91
N VAL A 99 -10.95 -11.60 10.63
CA VAL A 99 -11.26 -12.55 9.56
C VAL A 99 -12.64 -13.21 9.73
N ASP A 100 -13.03 -13.50 10.98
CA ASP A 100 -14.33 -14.11 11.31
C ASP A 100 -15.53 -13.20 11.03
N ASP A 101 -15.30 -11.88 10.95
CA ASP A 101 -16.33 -10.89 10.64
C ASP A 101 -16.46 -10.64 9.12
N VAL A 102 -15.60 -11.26 8.30
CA VAL A 102 -15.59 -11.11 6.84
C VAL A 102 -16.37 -12.24 6.18
N ILE A 103 -17.64 -11.97 5.91
CA ILE A 103 -18.56 -12.88 5.24
C ILE A 103 -18.88 -12.36 3.84
N PHE A 104 -18.53 -13.14 2.82
CA PHE A 104 -18.77 -12.82 1.43
C PHE A 104 -20.17 -13.29 0.99
N LYS A 105 -20.80 -12.54 0.08
CA LYS A 105 -22.05 -12.90 -0.61
C LYS A 105 -21.90 -12.73 -2.11
N ASN A 106 -22.57 -13.55 -2.90
CA ASN A 106 -22.54 -13.52 -4.38
C ASN A 106 -21.16 -13.80 -5.02
N PRO A 107 -20.60 -15.02 -4.89
CA PRO A 107 -21.15 -16.17 -4.17
C PRO A 107 -20.89 -16.10 -2.66
N PRO A 108 -21.66 -16.84 -1.83
CA PRO A 108 -21.41 -16.98 -0.40
C PRO A 108 -20.00 -17.50 -0.10
N GLY A 109 -19.39 -17.00 0.97
CA GLY A 109 -18.04 -17.38 1.34
C GLY A 109 -17.56 -16.77 2.65
N ILE A 110 -16.37 -17.18 3.07
CA ILE A 110 -15.69 -16.67 4.27
C ILE A 110 -14.22 -16.42 3.96
N HIS A 111 -13.56 -15.59 4.76
CA HIS A 111 -12.12 -15.41 4.65
C HIS A 111 -11.36 -16.73 4.82
N GLY A 112 -10.37 -16.98 3.94
CA GLY A 112 -9.57 -18.22 3.92
C GLY A 112 -10.30 -19.46 3.42
N GLY A 113 -11.61 -19.38 3.16
CA GLY A 113 -12.44 -20.50 2.70
C GLY A 113 -13.03 -20.28 1.30
N PRO A 114 -14.18 -20.92 1.00
CA PRO A 114 -14.88 -20.75 -0.27
C PRO A 114 -15.13 -19.27 -0.59
N GLY A 115 -14.97 -18.90 -1.86
CA GLY A 115 -15.16 -17.52 -2.33
C GLY A 115 -14.04 -16.54 -1.97
N SER A 116 -13.12 -16.88 -1.05
CA SER A 116 -12.04 -16.00 -0.59
C SER A 116 -11.09 -15.58 -1.71
N THR A 117 -10.62 -16.52 -2.53
CA THR A 117 -9.72 -16.22 -3.65
C THR A 117 -10.35 -15.23 -4.64
N ARG A 118 -11.64 -15.42 -4.95
CA ARG A 118 -12.36 -14.52 -5.83
C ARG A 118 -12.47 -13.12 -5.23
N ALA A 119 -12.83 -13.01 -3.95
CA ALA A 119 -12.92 -11.73 -3.28
C ALA A 119 -11.57 -11.00 -3.23
N HIS A 120 -10.47 -11.70 -2.93
CA HIS A 120 -9.13 -11.12 -2.98
C HIS A 120 -8.77 -10.61 -4.38
N ASN A 121 -9.02 -11.40 -5.43
CA ASN A 121 -8.72 -10.99 -6.81
C ASN A 121 -9.55 -9.76 -7.21
N GLU A 122 -10.84 -9.72 -6.87
CA GLU A 122 -11.67 -8.54 -7.13
C GLU A 122 -11.12 -7.30 -6.42
N ILE A 123 -10.71 -7.40 -5.15
CA ILE A 123 -10.10 -6.28 -4.41
C ILE A 123 -8.77 -5.84 -5.03
N LEU A 124 -7.92 -6.79 -5.45
CA LEU A 124 -6.69 -6.50 -6.20
C LEU A 124 -6.99 -5.71 -7.47
N ASP A 125 -8.01 -6.10 -8.24
CA ASP A 125 -8.43 -5.39 -9.44
C ASP A 125 -8.91 -3.95 -9.12
N LEU A 126 -9.57 -3.73 -7.98
CA LEU A 126 -9.94 -2.37 -7.54
C LEU A 126 -8.70 -1.52 -7.25
N ILE A 127 -7.67 -2.11 -6.62
CA ILE A 127 -6.41 -1.41 -6.32
C ILE A 127 -5.71 -1.06 -7.62
N ASP A 128 -5.51 -2.06 -8.49
CA ASP A 128 -4.71 -1.95 -9.71
C ASP A 128 -5.36 -1.06 -10.78
N SER A 129 -6.70 -0.94 -10.76
CA SER A 129 -7.46 -0.07 -11.67
C SER A 129 -7.67 1.36 -11.14
N SER A 130 -7.23 1.69 -9.92
CA SER A 130 -7.42 3.02 -9.32
C SER A 130 -6.20 3.91 -9.52
N ASN A 131 -6.44 5.21 -9.72
CA ASN A 131 -5.38 6.20 -9.88
C ASN A 131 -4.99 6.84 -8.54
N SER A 132 -5.85 6.74 -7.52
CA SER A 132 -5.64 7.33 -6.20
C SER A 132 -6.27 6.49 -5.10
N TYR A 133 -5.85 6.76 -3.86
CA TYR A 133 -6.47 6.14 -2.70
C TYR A 133 -7.96 6.50 -2.55
N VAL A 134 -8.35 7.73 -2.88
CA VAL A 134 -9.75 8.17 -2.83
C VAL A 134 -10.62 7.34 -3.79
N GLU A 135 -10.18 7.18 -5.04
CA GLU A 135 -10.87 6.36 -6.04
C GLU A 135 -10.97 4.89 -5.59
N PHE A 136 -9.88 4.33 -5.04
CA PHE A 136 -9.91 2.97 -4.49
C PHE A 136 -10.95 2.82 -3.37
N LYS A 137 -11.03 3.78 -2.42
CA LYS A 137 -12.03 3.74 -1.35
C LYS A 137 -13.45 3.71 -1.91
N GLU A 138 -13.77 4.57 -2.87
CA GLU A 138 -15.09 4.63 -3.49
C GLU A 138 -15.46 3.30 -4.16
N LYS A 139 -14.53 2.72 -4.91
CA LYS A 139 -14.70 1.40 -5.52
C LYS A 139 -14.88 0.30 -4.48
N LEU A 140 -14.08 0.30 -3.42
CA LEU A 140 -14.16 -0.70 -2.34
C LEU A 140 -15.50 -0.61 -1.61
N ILE A 141 -16.01 0.60 -1.33
CA ILE A 141 -17.34 0.81 -0.75
C ILE A 141 -18.40 0.22 -1.67
N SER A 142 -18.39 0.57 -2.96
CA SER A 142 -19.36 0.04 -3.94
C SER A 142 -19.29 -1.48 -4.10
N TRP A 143 -18.08 -2.05 -4.10
CA TRP A 143 -17.85 -3.49 -4.12
C TRP A 143 -18.40 -4.15 -2.86
N SER A 144 -18.17 -3.56 -1.68
CA SER A 144 -18.59 -4.12 -0.40
C SER A 144 -20.10 -4.24 -0.28
N GLU A 145 -20.87 -3.29 -0.80
CA GLU A 145 -22.34 -3.36 -0.83
C GLU A 145 -22.84 -4.60 -1.57
N LYS A 146 -22.11 -5.03 -2.61
CA LYS A 146 -22.46 -6.18 -3.44
C LYS A 146 -21.90 -7.49 -2.89
N ARG A 147 -20.75 -7.44 -2.21
CA ARG A 147 -19.92 -8.61 -1.89
C ARG A 147 -19.79 -8.94 -0.41
N LEU A 148 -20.15 -8.05 0.51
CA LEU A 148 -20.15 -8.33 1.95
C LEU A 148 -21.58 -8.44 2.50
N GLU A 149 -21.79 -9.38 3.43
CA GLU A 149 -22.99 -9.37 4.27
C GLU A 149 -22.97 -8.16 5.20
N GLY A 150 -23.98 -7.28 5.10
CA GLY A 150 -23.99 -6.00 5.81
C GLY A 150 -23.32 -4.84 5.06
N GLY A 151 -22.78 -5.09 3.86
CA GLY A 151 -22.31 -4.03 2.96
C GLY A 151 -21.14 -3.22 3.49
N SER A 152 -21.07 -1.93 3.13
CA SER A 152 -19.99 -1.03 3.57
C SER A 152 -19.94 -0.81 5.07
N LYS A 153 -21.03 -1.11 5.80
CA LYS A 153 -21.05 -1.05 7.27
C LYS A 153 -20.14 -2.09 7.93
N LYS A 154 -19.66 -3.09 7.18
CA LYS A 154 -18.65 -4.05 7.63
C LYS A 154 -17.21 -3.64 7.33
N LEU A 155 -17.01 -2.56 6.58
CA LEU A 155 -15.69 -1.97 6.42
C LEU A 155 -15.33 -1.17 7.68
N PRO A 156 -14.03 -1.07 8.02
CA PRO A 156 -13.55 -0.17 9.07
C PRO A 156 -13.99 1.28 8.84
N SER A 157 -14.22 2.03 9.91
CA SER A 157 -14.82 3.38 9.85
C SER A 157 -14.03 4.40 9.01
N GLY A 158 -12.72 4.22 8.82
CA GLY A 158 -11.92 5.10 7.95
C GLY A 158 -12.21 4.94 6.45
N PHE A 159 -12.99 3.93 6.04
CA PHE A 159 -13.56 3.85 4.69
C PHE A 159 -14.92 4.54 4.57
N SER A 160 -15.57 4.91 5.68
CA SER A 160 -16.88 5.55 5.60
C SER A 160 -16.76 6.95 4.98
N SER A 161 -17.64 7.26 4.03
CA SER A 161 -17.80 8.60 3.47
C SER A 161 -18.34 9.55 4.54
N LYS A 162 -17.47 10.08 5.39
CA LYS A 162 -17.77 11.31 6.14
C LYS A 162 -16.75 12.37 5.75
N ASN A 163 -17.27 13.33 4.98
CA ASN A 163 -16.79 14.68 4.69
C ASN A 163 -15.85 14.84 3.49
N ILE A 164 -16.44 15.07 2.32
CA ILE A 164 -16.30 16.36 1.63
C ILE A 164 -17.66 17.04 1.71
#